data_AF-A0A7C1Z1U7-F1
#
_entry.id   AF-A0A7C1Z1U7-F1
#
_cell.length_a   1.000
_cell.length_b   1.000
_cell.length_c   1.000
_cell.angle_alpha   90.00
_cell.angle_beta   90.00
_cell.angle_gamma   90.00
#
_symmetry.space_group_name_H-M   'P 1'
#
loop_
_entity.id
_entity.type
_entity.pdbx_description
1 polymer ?
#
loop_
_entity_poly.entity_id
_entity_poly.type
_entity_poly.pdbx_seq_one_letter_code
_entity_poly.pdbx_strand_id
1 'polypeptide(L)'
;FIIHTISELGASQFTPAPFLFDLACIIAGVATIPYSFFCDDARKSPQKHMEVISRSGLFFGILGGLGYICVGVFSVERGGPNGIFHTISAIVAFTGFVFSILFFSLHALIQGNSRVKLLGICGIIIPLTIFILNGVLATPLVEWFLLFSILLYTVPLNYTSLQ
;
A
#
# COMPACT_ATOMS: atom_id res chain seq x y z
N PHE A 1 20.86 1.74 13.04
CA PHE A 1 19.69 2.41 13.65
C PHE A 1 18.97 3.16 12.54
N ILE A 2 17.70 2.86 12.29
CA ILE A 2 16.86 3.64 11.38
C ILE A 2 16.32 4.81 12.22
N ILE A 3 16.88 6.00 12.02
CA ILE A 3 16.54 7.21 12.80
C ILE A 3 15.47 8.05 12.06
N HIS A 4 15.29 7.80 10.76
CA HIS A 4 14.50 8.64 9.86
C HIS A 4 13.30 7.91 9.25
N THR A 5 12.18 8.61 9.15
CA THR A 5 10.96 8.11 8.49
C THR A 5 11.23 7.90 7.00
N ILE A 6 10.41 7.10 6.32
CA ILE A 6 10.54 6.95 4.86
C ILE A 6 10.27 8.28 4.18
N SER A 7 9.25 8.97 4.66
CA SER A 7 8.79 10.26 4.17
C SER A 7 9.91 11.32 4.17
N GLU A 8 10.83 11.25 5.14
CA GLU A 8 12.02 12.12 5.24
C GLU A 8 13.02 11.95 4.07
N LEU A 9 12.97 10.86 3.31
CA LEU A 9 13.76 10.72 2.07
C LEU A 9 13.38 11.76 1.01
N GLY A 10 12.18 12.33 1.09
CA GLY A 10 11.71 13.43 0.24
C GLY A 10 12.18 14.82 0.70
N ALA A 11 13.13 14.91 1.64
CA ALA A 11 13.70 16.16 2.12
C ALA A 11 15.20 16.28 1.83
N SER A 12 15.62 17.46 1.37
CA SER A 12 17.00 17.81 1.01
C SER A 12 17.98 17.72 2.19
N GLN A 13 17.47 17.84 3.42
CA GLN A 13 18.26 17.69 4.64
C GLN A 13 18.75 16.26 4.88
N PHE A 14 18.06 15.24 4.34
CA PHE A 14 18.37 13.82 4.57
C PHE A 14 18.88 13.10 3.32
N THR A 15 18.63 13.65 2.13
CA THR A 15 19.06 13.04 0.86
C THR A 15 19.48 14.12 -0.14
N PRO A 16 20.60 13.91 -0.88
CA PRO A 16 21.11 14.89 -1.85
C PRO A 16 20.22 15.06 -3.08
N ALA A 17 19.32 14.11 -3.35
CA ALA A 17 18.43 14.10 -4.51
C ALA A 17 16.99 13.70 -4.10
N PRO A 18 16.29 14.52 -3.30
CA PRO A 18 14.98 14.16 -2.71
C PRO A 18 13.90 13.98 -3.77
N PHE A 19 14.06 14.68 -4.90
CA PHE A 19 13.19 14.55 -6.07
C PHE A 19 13.13 13.11 -6.63
N LEU A 20 14.16 12.28 -6.41
CA LEU A 20 14.14 10.88 -6.83
C LEU A 20 13.13 10.06 -6.03
N PHE A 21 13.03 10.31 -4.73
CA PHE A 21 12.02 9.68 -3.87
C PHE A 21 10.62 10.12 -4.31
N ASP A 22 10.43 11.43 -4.50
CA ASP A 22 9.15 12.00 -4.94
C ASP A 22 8.70 11.42 -6.28
N LEU A 23 9.63 11.35 -7.25
CA LEU A 23 9.37 10.77 -8.56
C LEU A 23 9.07 9.26 -8.45
N ALA A 24 9.78 8.53 -7.59
CA ALA A 24 9.50 7.11 -7.35
C ALA A 24 8.09 6.91 -6.77
N CYS A 25 7.64 7.74 -5.83
CA CYS A 25 6.28 7.72 -5.30
C CYS A 25 5.23 7.97 -6.39
N ILE A 26 5.46 8.95 -7.26
CA ILE A 26 4.57 9.27 -8.38
C ILE A 26 4.50 8.10 -9.37
N ILE A 27 5.65 7.60 -9.84
CA ILE A 27 5.70 6.49 -10.81
C ILE A 27 5.06 5.24 -10.21
N ALA A 28 5.40 4.90 -8.97
CA ALA A 28 4.82 3.74 -8.29
C ALA A 28 3.31 3.89 -8.13
N GLY A 29 2.82 5.04 -7.65
CA GLY A 29 1.39 5.29 -7.51
C GLY A 29 0.64 5.20 -8.85
N VAL A 30 1.19 5.78 -9.92
CA VAL A 30 0.65 5.65 -11.29
C VAL A 30 0.63 4.20 -11.75
N ALA A 31 1.68 3.43 -11.50
CA ALA A 31 1.76 2.01 -11.88
C ALA A 31 0.79 1.13 -11.06
N THR A 32 0.50 1.50 -9.81
CA THR A 32 -0.34 0.68 -8.92
C THR A 32 -1.82 0.75 -9.30
N ILE A 33 -2.28 1.83 -9.94
CA ILE A 33 -3.66 1.98 -10.42
C ILE A 33 -4.01 0.92 -11.49
N PRO A 34 -3.35 0.84 -12.67
CA PRO A 34 -3.66 -0.17 -13.67
C PRO A 34 -3.39 -1.58 -13.14
N TYR A 35 -2.39 -1.74 -12.26
CA TYR A 35 -2.14 -3.00 -11.58
C TYR A 35 -3.32 -3.44 -10.71
N SER A 36 -3.98 -2.51 -10.00
CA SER A 36 -5.17 -2.82 -9.21
C SER A 36 -6.33 -3.28 -10.09
N PHE A 37 -6.52 -2.68 -11.27
CA PHE A 37 -7.50 -3.15 -12.26
C PHE A 37 -7.19 -4.56 -12.75
N PHE A 38 -5.93 -4.84 -13.08
CA PHE A 38 -5.49 -6.18 -13.46
C PHE A 38 -5.76 -7.21 -12.34
N CYS A 39 -5.48 -6.86 -11.09
CA CYS A 39 -5.71 -7.72 -9.93
C CYS A 39 -7.19 -8.05 -9.70
N ASP A 40 -8.08 -7.09 -9.95
CA ASP A 40 -9.52 -7.31 -9.87
C ASP A 40 -10.05 -8.16 -11.02
N ASP A 41 -9.60 -7.89 -12.24
CA ASP A 41 -9.98 -8.67 -13.44
C ASP A 41 -9.58 -10.15 -13.31
N ALA A 42 -8.38 -10.39 -12.79
CA ALA A 42 -7.85 -11.71 -12.47
C ALA A 42 -8.67 -12.49 -11.43
N ARG A 43 -9.49 -11.80 -10.63
CA ARG A 43 -10.27 -12.36 -9.52
C ARG A 43 -11.76 -12.35 -9.78
N LYS A 44 -12.17 -12.26 -11.04
CA LYS A 44 -13.58 -12.41 -11.42
C LYS A 44 -14.13 -13.72 -10.89
N SER A 45 -15.26 -13.61 -10.21
CA SER A 45 -15.97 -14.76 -9.64
C SER A 45 -17.45 -14.63 -9.98
N PRO A 46 -18.14 -15.75 -10.30
CA PRO A 46 -19.60 -15.73 -10.49
C PRO A 46 -20.35 -15.46 -9.17
N GLN A 47 -19.66 -15.56 -8.03
CA GLN A 47 -20.25 -15.34 -6.73
C GLN A 47 -20.23 -13.84 -6.40
N LYS A 48 -21.41 -13.21 -6.31
CA LYS A 48 -21.57 -11.77 -6.06
C LYS A 48 -20.77 -11.25 -4.86
N HIS A 49 -20.70 -12.01 -3.77
CA HIS A 49 -19.96 -11.60 -2.57
C HIS A 49 -18.44 -11.59 -2.79
N MET A 50 -17.91 -12.48 -3.63
CA MET A 50 -16.50 -12.48 -4.04
C MET A 50 -16.19 -11.30 -4.96
N GLU A 51 -17.09 -10.98 -5.88
CA GLU A 51 -16.99 -9.79 -6.73
C GLU A 51 -16.90 -8.51 -5.88
N VAL A 52 -17.77 -8.36 -4.87
CA VAL A 52 -17.74 -7.20 -3.96
C VAL A 52 -16.42 -7.09 -3.21
N ILE A 53 -15.86 -8.22 -2.75
CA ILE A 53 -14.55 -8.25 -2.08
C ILE A 53 -13.45 -7.79 -3.05
N SER A 54 -13.42 -8.33 -4.27
CA SER A 54 -12.43 -7.94 -5.28
C SER A 54 -12.53 -6.46 -5.64
N ARG A 55 -13.75 -5.96 -5.87
CA ARG A 55 -14.02 -4.54 -6.16
C ARG A 55 -13.64 -3.61 -5.02
N SER A 56 -13.78 -4.07 -3.78
CA SER A 56 -13.29 -3.32 -2.61
C SER A 56 -11.76 -3.23 -2.63
N GLY A 57 -11.08 -4.34 -2.93
CA GLY A 57 -9.63 -4.37 -3.13
C GLY A 57 -9.16 -3.41 -4.23
N LEU A 58 -9.86 -3.37 -5.37
CA LEU A 58 -9.64 -2.41 -6.45
C LEU A 58 -9.77 -0.96 -5.97
N PHE A 59 -10.90 -0.64 -5.34
CA PHE A 59 -11.18 0.72 -4.88
C PHE A 59 -10.08 1.23 -3.94
N PHE A 60 -9.71 0.42 -2.94
CA PHE A 60 -8.64 0.78 -2.00
C PHE A 60 -7.26 0.82 -2.67
N GLY A 61 -7.01 -0.04 -3.67
CA GLY A 61 -5.76 -0.02 -4.45
C GLY A 61 -5.61 1.28 -5.27
N ILE A 62 -6.69 1.74 -5.90
CA ILE A 62 -6.73 3.04 -6.59
C ILE A 62 -6.53 4.18 -5.59
N LEU A 63 -7.22 4.13 -4.44
CA LEU A 63 -7.09 5.15 -3.40
C LEU A 63 -5.64 5.22 -2.86
N GLY A 64 -5.02 4.07 -2.62
CA GLY A 64 -3.61 3.97 -2.22
C GLY A 64 -2.67 4.54 -3.28
N GLY A 65 -2.90 4.19 -4.56
CA GLY A 65 -2.14 4.73 -5.69
C GLY A 65 -2.24 6.24 -5.80
N LEU A 66 -3.45 6.81 -5.69
CA LEU A 66 -3.67 8.26 -5.67
C LEU A 66 -3.01 8.93 -4.48
N GLY A 67 -3.16 8.35 -3.28
CA GLY A 67 -2.46 8.83 -2.08
C GLY A 67 -0.95 8.86 -2.28
N TYR A 68 -0.38 7.82 -2.91
CA TYR A 68 1.06 7.72 -3.10
C TYR A 68 1.61 8.68 -4.16
N ILE A 69 0.84 8.96 -5.22
CA ILE A 69 1.11 10.07 -6.14
C ILE A 69 1.16 11.39 -5.37
N CYS A 70 0.15 11.63 -4.52
CA CYS A 70 0.08 12.84 -3.71
C CYS A 70 1.23 12.94 -2.70
N VAL A 71 1.76 11.84 -2.15
CA VAL A 71 2.96 11.86 -1.30
C VAL A 71 4.17 12.43 -2.06
N GLY A 72 4.37 12.07 -3.32
CA GLY A 72 5.47 12.63 -4.13
C GLY A 72 5.24 14.09 -4.55
N VAL A 73 3.99 14.45 -4.86
CA VAL A 73 3.62 15.85 -5.18
C VAL A 73 3.80 16.76 -3.96
N PHE A 74 3.19 16.37 -2.84
CA PHE A 74 3.25 17.03 -1.54
C PHE A 74 4.32 16.37 -0.68
N SER A 75 5.59 16.43 -1.11
CA SER A 75 6.72 15.93 -0.33
C SER A 75 6.83 16.66 1.02
N VAL A 76 7.67 16.19 1.96
CA VAL A 76 7.80 16.80 3.29
C VAL A 76 8.08 18.31 3.23
N GLU A 77 8.89 18.76 2.26
CA GLU A 77 9.19 20.17 2.06
C GLU A 77 8.08 20.95 1.35
N ARG A 78 7.19 20.25 0.63
CA ARG A 78 6.09 20.80 -0.17
C ARG A 78 4.71 20.41 0.37
N GLY A 79 4.65 20.01 1.65
CA GLY A 79 3.47 19.42 2.29
C GLY A 79 2.36 20.42 2.64
N GLY A 80 2.48 21.69 2.25
CA GLY A 80 1.57 22.76 2.64
C GLY A 80 1.75 23.24 4.08
N PRO A 81 0.81 24.05 4.60
CA PRO A 81 0.88 24.57 5.96
C PRO A 81 1.01 23.44 7.00
N ASN A 82 2.06 23.49 7.82
CA ASN A 82 2.38 22.45 8.81
C ASN A 82 2.49 21.02 8.24
N GLY A 83 2.75 20.86 6.94
CA GLY A 83 2.86 19.54 6.31
C GLY A 83 1.53 18.79 6.14
N ILE A 84 0.37 19.45 6.31
CA ILE A 84 -0.94 18.79 6.35
C ILE A 84 -1.27 17.98 5.10
N PHE A 85 -0.91 18.46 3.91
CA PHE A 85 -1.19 17.75 2.66
C PHE A 85 -0.33 16.50 2.53
N HIS A 86 0.93 16.56 2.98
CA HIS A 86 1.80 15.39 3.03
C HIS A 86 1.21 14.33 3.97
N THR A 87 0.85 14.73 5.20
CA THR A 87 0.30 13.82 6.20
C THR A 87 -0.99 13.14 5.72
N ILE A 88 -1.94 13.89 5.16
CA ILE A 88 -3.18 13.31 4.62
C ILE A 88 -2.87 12.36 3.48
N SER A 89 -1.96 12.74 2.57
CA SER A 89 -1.57 11.89 1.43
C SER A 89 -0.95 10.57 1.89
N ALA A 90 -0.07 10.61 2.89
CA ALA A 90 0.54 9.42 3.48
C ALA A 90 -0.49 8.51 4.17
N ILE A 91 -1.43 9.09 4.92
CA ILE A 91 -2.54 8.34 5.53
C ILE A 91 -3.38 7.64 4.46
N VAL A 92 -3.74 8.35 3.39
CA VAL A 92 -4.51 7.80 2.27
C VAL A 92 -3.73 6.69 1.56
N ALA A 93 -2.44 6.89 1.30
CA ALA A 93 -1.58 5.90 0.65
C ALA A 93 -1.49 4.60 1.46
N PHE A 94 -1.11 4.70 2.74
CA PHE A 94 -0.96 3.52 3.60
C PHE A 94 -2.29 2.81 3.85
N THR A 95 -3.35 3.56 4.15
CA THR A 95 -4.68 2.98 4.38
C THR A 95 -5.18 2.29 3.10
N GLY A 96 -5.06 2.95 1.95
CA GLY A 96 -5.47 2.40 0.66
C GLY A 96 -4.74 1.11 0.34
N PHE A 97 -3.41 1.08 0.42
CA PHE A 97 -2.65 -0.14 0.12
C PHE A 97 -2.90 -1.27 1.12
N VAL A 98 -2.95 -0.99 2.42
CA VAL A 98 -3.23 -2.01 3.44
C VAL A 98 -4.62 -2.61 3.23
N PHE A 99 -5.64 -1.79 3.00
CA PHE A 99 -7.00 -2.31 2.77
C PHE A 99 -7.13 -3.02 1.43
N SER A 100 -6.44 -2.57 0.38
CA SER A 100 -6.37 -3.30 -0.89
C SER A 100 -5.83 -4.71 -0.69
N ILE A 101 -4.69 -4.83 0.02
CA ILE A 101 -4.09 -6.12 0.37
C ILE A 101 -5.05 -6.95 1.22
N LEU A 102 -5.73 -6.35 2.21
CA LEU A 102 -6.69 -7.07 3.05
C LEU A 102 -7.81 -7.72 2.23
N PHE A 103 -8.43 -6.98 1.30
CA PHE A 103 -9.51 -7.51 0.48
C PHE A 103 -9.02 -8.56 -0.52
N PHE A 104 -7.90 -8.34 -1.20
CA PHE A 104 -7.35 -9.34 -2.11
C PHE A 104 -6.85 -10.60 -1.37
N SER A 105 -6.36 -10.44 -0.15
CA SER A 105 -5.98 -11.54 0.74
C SER A 105 -7.19 -12.32 1.25
N LEU A 106 -8.28 -11.62 1.57
CA LEU A 106 -9.56 -12.25 1.92
C LEU A 106 -10.13 -13.05 0.74
N HIS A 107 -10.05 -12.51 -0.48
CA HIS A 107 -10.42 -13.25 -1.68
C HIS A 107 -9.57 -14.52 -1.85
N ALA A 108 -8.24 -14.39 -1.69
CA ALA A 108 -7.30 -15.51 -1.75
C ALA A 108 -7.56 -16.57 -0.67
N LEU A 109 -7.92 -16.15 0.54
CA LEU A 109 -8.27 -17.04 1.64
C LEU A 109 -9.53 -17.88 1.35
N ILE A 110 -10.49 -17.32 0.62
CA ILE A 110 -11.76 -18.00 0.34
C ILE A 110 -11.64 -18.93 -0.87
N GLN A 111 -11.06 -18.44 -1.97
CA GLN A 111 -11.04 -19.13 -3.27
C GLN A 111 -9.72 -19.86 -3.59
N GLY A 112 -8.62 -19.57 -2.86
CA GLY A 112 -7.30 -20.09 -3.18
C GLY A 112 -7.09 -21.57 -2.83
N ASN A 113 -6.05 -22.16 -3.40
CA ASN A 113 -5.51 -23.44 -2.93
C ASN A 113 -4.81 -23.29 -1.55
N SER A 114 -4.38 -24.38 -0.91
CA SER A 114 -3.79 -24.33 0.44
C SER A 114 -2.60 -23.38 0.58
N ARG A 115 -1.77 -23.21 -0.47
CA ARG A 115 -0.63 -22.28 -0.44
C ARG A 115 -1.10 -20.83 -0.53
N VAL A 116 -2.03 -20.55 -1.44
CA VAL A 116 -2.62 -19.21 -1.62
C VAL A 116 -3.42 -18.79 -0.39
N LYS A 117 -4.11 -19.73 0.27
CA LYS A 117 -4.82 -19.48 1.54
C LYS A 117 -3.86 -19.06 2.66
N LEU A 118 -2.72 -19.74 2.81
CA LEU A 118 -1.71 -19.35 3.79
C LEU A 118 -1.19 -17.93 3.52
N LEU A 119 -0.89 -17.61 2.25
CA LEU A 119 -0.52 -16.25 1.86
C LEU A 119 -1.62 -15.23 2.15
N GLY A 120 -2.90 -15.59 1.93
CA GLY A 120 -4.04 -14.77 2.31
C GLY A 120 -4.13 -14.49 3.81
N ILE A 121 -3.90 -15.50 4.66
CA ILE A 121 -3.85 -15.31 6.12
C ILE A 121 -2.72 -14.34 6.50
N CYS A 122 -1.51 -14.58 5.99
CA CYS A 122 -0.35 -13.74 6.25
C CYS A 122 -0.54 -12.31 5.74
N GLY A 123 -1.14 -12.15 4.56
CA GLY A 123 -1.46 -10.85 3.94
C GLY A 123 -2.55 -10.08 4.66
N ILE A 124 -3.39 -10.74 5.45
CA ILE A 124 -4.31 -10.06 6.37
C ILE A 124 -3.59 -9.65 7.65
N ILE A 125 -2.95 -10.61 8.33
CA ILE A 125 -2.46 -10.40 9.69
C ILE A 125 -1.28 -9.42 9.70
N ILE A 126 -0.26 -9.64 8.87
CA ILE A 126 0.99 -8.89 8.98
C ILE A 126 0.82 -7.41 8.62
N PRO A 127 0.27 -7.04 7.44
CA PRO A 127 0.06 -5.62 7.11
C PRO A 127 -0.87 -4.90 8.08
N LEU A 128 -1.95 -5.56 8.54
CA LEU A 128 -2.88 -4.95 9.49
C LEU A 128 -2.25 -4.72 10.86
N THR A 129 -1.49 -5.70 11.39
CA THR A 129 -0.77 -5.54 12.65
C THR A 129 0.22 -4.38 12.56
N ILE A 130 1.02 -4.32 11.49
CA ILE A 130 2.01 -3.24 11.34
C ILE A 130 1.33 -1.89 11.13
N PHE A 131 0.21 -1.84 10.41
CA PHE A 131 -0.59 -0.61 10.25
C PHE A 131 -1.12 -0.08 11.59
N ILE A 132 -1.67 -0.97 12.43
CA ILE A 132 -2.13 -0.62 13.79
C ILE A 132 -0.95 -0.13 14.64
N LEU A 133 0.18 -0.84 14.60
CA LEU A 133 1.39 -0.42 15.32
C LEU A 133 1.89 0.94 14.84
N ASN A 134 1.81 1.23 13.54
CA ASN A 134 2.21 2.52 12.98
C ASN A 134 1.33 3.65 13.53
N GLY A 135 0.02 3.42 13.64
CA GLY A 135 -0.92 4.40 14.22
C GLY A 135 -0.72 4.65 15.71
N VAL A 136 -0.21 3.68 16.46
CA VAL A 136 0.02 3.79 17.92
C VAL A 136 1.40 4.34 18.25
N LEU A 137 2.44 3.83 17.58
CA LEU A 137 3.83 4.15 17.92
C LEU A 137 4.40 5.28 17.07
N ALA A 138 3.97 5.41 15.81
CA ALA A 138 4.45 6.42 14.86
C ALA A 138 5.98 6.57 14.80
N THR A 139 6.71 5.46 14.99
CA THR A 139 8.19 5.48 14.96
C THR A 139 8.71 5.23 13.54
N PRO A 140 9.86 5.79 13.16
CA PRO A 140 10.49 5.57 11.86
C PRO A 140 10.56 4.09 11.45
N LEU A 141 11.02 3.23 12.36
CA LEU A 141 11.18 1.80 12.10
C LEU A 141 9.86 1.11 11.72
N VAL A 142 8.74 1.51 12.35
CA VAL A 142 7.43 0.91 12.10
C VAL A 142 6.87 1.34 10.75
N GLU A 143 7.11 2.58 10.33
CA GLU A 143 6.76 3.05 8.98
C GLU A 143 7.51 2.24 7.92
N TRP A 144 8.80 1.97 8.14
CA TRP A 144 9.60 1.10 7.26
C TRP A 144 9.03 -0.32 7.18
N PHE A 145 8.70 -0.92 8.31
CA PHE A 145 8.03 -2.22 8.31
C PHE A 145 6.68 -2.19 7.59
N LEU A 146 5.94 -1.08 7.68
CA LEU A 146 4.67 -0.92 6.98
C LEU A 146 4.89 -0.95 5.48
N LEU A 147 5.83 -0.15 4.96
CA LEU A 147 6.18 -0.16 3.53
C LEU A 147 6.60 -1.55 3.06
N PHE A 148 7.52 -2.21 3.77
CA PHE A 148 7.98 -3.54 3.37
C PHE A 148 6.87 -4.58 3.41
N SER A 149 5.96 -4.50 4.38
CA SER A 149 4.79 -5.37 4.42
C SER A 149 3.88 -5.15 3.20
N ILE A 150 3.66 -3.89 2.80
CA ILE A 150 2.86 -3.56 1.62
C ILE A 150 3.51 -4.15 0.36
N LEU A 151 4.81 -3.92 0.15
CA LEU A 151 5.53 -4.43 -1.02
C LEU A 151 5.52 -5.97 -1.06
N LEU A 152 5.80 -6.61 0.08
CA LEU A 152 5.90 -8.06 0.20
C LEU A 152 4.56 -8.77 -0.04
N TYR A 153 3.42 -8.14 0.23
CA TYR A 153 2.11 -8.76 -0.01
C TYR A 153 1.42 -8.28 -1.28
N THR A 154 1.81 -7.13 -1.82
CA THR A 154 1.30 -6.67 -3.11
C THR A 154 1.80 -7.56 -4.26
N VAL A 155 3.09 -7.91 -4.32
CA VAL A 155 3.63 -8.62 -5.49
C VAL A 155 3.33 -10.14 -5.48
N PRO A 156 3.70 -10.91 -4.44
CA PRO A 156 3.55 -12.36 -4.43
C PRO A 156 2.11 -12.83 -4.38
N LEU A 157 1.24 -12.12 -3.64
CA LEU A 157 -0.17 -12.51 -3.48
C LEU A 157 -0.95 -12.37 -4.80
N ASN A 158 -0.56 -11.41 -5.63
CA ASN A 158 -1.14 -11.20 -6.95
C ASN A 158 -0.53 -12.11 -8.02
N TYR A 159 0.76 -12.43 -7.94
CA TYR A 159 1.36 -13.39 -8.87
C TYR A 159 0.85 -14.82 -8.63
N THR A 160 0.75 -15.23 -7.36
CA THR A 160 0.37 -16.60 -6.99
C THR A 160 -1.13 -16.85 -7.03
N SER A 161 -1.97 -15.81 -6.95
CA SER A 161 -3.43 -15.96 -7.10
C SER A 161 -3.88 -16.19 -8.54
N LEU A 162 -3.01 -15.95 -9.53
CA LEU A 162 -3.26 -16.18 -10.95
C LEU A 162 -3.03 -17.64 -11.38
N GLN A 163 -2.46 -18.48 -10.50
CA GLN A 163 -2.08 -19.88 -10.76
C GLN A 163 -2.97 -20.85 -9.98
#